data_AF-A0A916JB91-F1
#
_entry.id   AF-A0A916JB91-F1
#
_cell.length_a   1.000
_cell.length_b   1.000
_cell.length_c   1.000
_cell.angle_alpha   90.00
_cell.angle_beta   90.00
_cell.angle_gamma   90.00
#
_symmetry.space_group_name_H-M   'P 1'
#
loop_
_entity.id
_entity.type
_entity.pdbx_description
1 polymer ?
#
loop_
_entity_poly.entity_id
_entity_poly.type
_entity_poly.pdbx_seq_one_letter_code
_entity_poly.pdbx_strand_id
1 'polypeptide(L)' 'MFQFSIYLRHCSSRENADVHIKRVKGFLPEKGEIGILTITDKQFGMMELYQARKIKERPNVPQQLELF' A
#
# COMPACT_ATOMS: atom_id res chain seq x y z
N MET A 1 3.06 1.93 3.55
CA MET A 1 2.23 0.72 3.77
C MET A 1 0.78 1.15 3.74
N PHE A 2 -0.09 0.50 2.97
CA PHE A 2 -1.48 0.95 2.79
C PHE A 2 -2.39 0.44 3.92
N GLN A 3 -2.36 -0.88 4.13
CA GLN A 3 -2.99 -1.57 5.25
C GLN A 3 -2.06 -2.70 5.69
N PHE A 4 -2.32 -3.31 6.86
CA PHE A 4 -1.56 -4.48 7.27
C PHE A 4 -1.56 -5.54 6.17
N SER A 5 -0.37 -6.00 5.79
CA SER A 5 -0.14 -6.95 4.70
C SER A 5 -0.58 -6.50 3.29
N ILE A 6 -0.84 -5.20 3.05
CA ILE A 6 -1.15 -4.65 1.73
C ILE A 6 -0.16 -3.53 1.38
N TYR A 7 0.49 -3.69 0.22
CA TYR A 7 1.53 -2.79 -0.28
C TYR A 7 1.15 -2.23 -1.64
N LEU A 8 1.51 -0.97 -1.88
CA LEU A 8 1.20 -0.25 -3.11
C LEU A 8 2.48 0.26 -3.77
N ARG A 9 2.48 0.30 -5.10
CA ARG A 9 3.53 0.93 -5.92
C ARG A 9 2.88 1.60 -7.12
N HIS A 10 3.01 2.92 -7.21
CA HIS A 10 2.65 3.66 -8.41
C HIS A 10 3.60 3.28 -9.55
N CYS A 11 3.05 3.00 -10.73
CA CYS A 11 3.78 2.68 -11.95
C CYS A 11 3.29 3.62 -13.04
N SER A 12 4.20 4.36 -13.68
CA SER A 12 3.86 5.38 -14.68
C SER A 12 3.32 4.82 -15.99
N SER A 13 3.50 3.52 -16.23
CA SER A 13 2.97 2.82 -17.39
C SER A 13 2.75 1.34 -17.07
N ARG A 14 2.07 0.63 -17.98
CA ARG A 14 1.84 -0.81 -17.84
C ARG A 14 3.13 -1.61 -17.97
N GLU A 15 4.02 -1.21 -18.87
CA GLU A 15 5.34 -1.82 -19.05
C GLU A 15 6.19 -1.66 -17.78
N ASN A 16 6.11 -0.50 -17.12
CA ASN A 16 6.78 -0.29 -15.85
C ASN A 16 6.22 -1.19 -14.74
N ALA A 17 4.89 -1.39 -14.70
CA ALA A 17 4.26 -2.33 -13.79
C ALA A 17 4.77 -3.77 -14.04
N ASP A 18 4.86 -4.21 -15.30
CA ASP A 18 5.33 -5.56 -15.66
C ASP A 18 6.78 -5.82 -15.21
N VAL A 19 7.67 -4.82 -15.30
CA VAL A 19 9.04 -4.91 -14.77
C VAL A 19 9.02 -5.17 -13.25
N HIS A 20 8.16 -4.48 -12.51
CA HIS A 20 8.03 -4.66 -11.08
C HIS A 20 7.40 -6.01 -10.71
N ILE A 21 6.37 -6.44 -11.44
CA ILE A 21 5.75 -7.76 -11.29
C ILE A 21 6.80 -8.85 -11.50
N LYS A 22 7.63 -8.74 -12.54
CA LYS A 22 8.70 -9.70 -12.82
C LYS A 22 9.72 -9.77 -11.67
N ARG A 23 10.10 -8.64 -11.07
CA ARG A 23 10.98 -8.63 -9.90
C ARG A 23 10.34 -9.30 -8.68
N VAL A 24 9.08 -8.99 -8.37
CA VAL A 24 8.36 -9.63 -7.25
C VAL A 24 8.30 -11.14 -7.45
N LYS A 25 8.01 -11.60 -8.67
CA LYS A 25 8.03 -13.03 -9.00
C LYS A 25 9.40 -13.68 -8.78
N GLY A 26 10.49 -12.95 -9.01
CA GLY A 26 11.86 -13.42 -8.74
C GLY A 26 12.23 -13.46 -7.26
N PHE A 27 11.46 -12.81 -6.38
CA PHE A 27 11.69 -12.76 -4.94
C PHE A 27 10.59 -13.48 -4.14
N LEU A 28 9.82 -14.37 -4.77
CA LEU A 28 8.78 -15.12 -4.07
C LEU A 28 9.41 -15.98 -2.96
N PRO A 29 8.90 -15.92 -1.73
CA PRO A 29 9.37 -16.76 -0.64
C PRO A 29 8.94 -18.22 -0.85
N GLU A 30 9.61 -19.16 -0.20
CA GLU A 30 9.27 -20.60 -0.25
C GLU A 30 7.89 -20.91 0.35
N LYS A 31 7.37 -20.05 1.22
CA LYS A 31 6.12 -20.22 1.95
C LYS A 31 5.33 -18.91 1.99
N GLY A 32 4.00 -19.03 2.08
CA GLY A 32 3.06 -17.91 2.14
C GLY A 32 2.36 -17.67 0.80
N GLU A 33 1.39 -16.76 0.82
CA GLU A 33 0.55 -16.44 -0.33
C GLU A 33 0.72 -14.96 -0.70
N ILE A 34 0.95 -14.69 -1.98
CA ILE A 34 1.14 -13.34 -2.50
C ILE A 34 0.20 -13.13 -3.70
N GLY A 35 -0.72 -12.17 -3.57
CA GLY A 35 -1.54 -11.67 -4.66
C GLY A 35 -0.97 -10.38 -5.24
N ILE A 36 -1.02 -10.22 -6.56
CA ILE A 36 -0.64 -8.99 -7.25
C ILE A 36 -1.86 -8.48 -8.02
N LEU A 37 -2.29 -7.26 -7.69
CA LEU A 37 -3.38 -6.56 -8.38
C LEU A 37 -2.83 -5.31 -9.05
N THR A 38 -3.14 -5.14 -10.34
CA THR A 38 -2.82 -3.91 -11.08
C THR A 38 -4.12 -3.18 -11.40
N ILE A 39 -4.21 -1.93 -10.96
CA ILE A 39 -5.37 -1.05 -11.18
C ILE A 39 -4.87 0.32 -11.65
N THR A 40 -5.73 1.05 -12.35
CA THR A 40 -5.46 2.42 -12.79
C THR A 40 -5.64 3.41 -11.64
N ASP A 41 -5.03 4.59 -11.75
CA ASP A 41 -5.21 5.66 -10.77
C ASP A 41 -6.68 6.06 -10.61
N LYS A 42 -7.47 6.02 -11.70
CA LYS A 42 -8.91 6.29 -11.64
C LYS A 42 -9.64 5.24 -10.80
N GLN A 43 -9.35 3.96 -10.99
CA GLN A 43 -9.95 2.88 -10.19
C GLN A 43 -9.49 2.94 -8.73
N PHE A 44 -8.22 3.26 -8.48
CA PHE A 44 -7.71 3.48 -7.14
C PHE A 44 -8.40 4.65 -6.44
N GLY A 45 -8.62 5.76 -7.15
CA GLY A 45 -9.35 6.92 -6.63
C GLY A 45 -10.84 6.67 -6.36
N MET A 46 -11.44 5.66 -7.00
CA MET A 46 -12.80 5.20 -6.73
C MET A 46 -12.89 4.21 -5.56
N MET A 47 -11.77 3.87 -4.92
CA MET A 47 -11.74 2.89 -3.82
C MET A 47 -12.37 3.47 -2.56
N GLU A 48 -13.34 2.76 -2.01
CA GLU A 48 -13.94 3.09 -0.71
C GLU A 48 -13.28 2.25 0.38
N LEU A 49 -12.80 2.93 1.44
CA LEU A 49 -12.17 2.28 2.58
C LEU A 49 -13.06 2.44 3.81
N TYR A 50 -13.47 1.29 4.36
CA TYR A 50 -14.27 1.22 5.57
C TYR A 50 -13.40 0.70 6.71
N GLN A 51 -13.43 1.39 7.85
CA GLN A 51 -12.81 0.92 9.09
C GLN A 51 -13.87 0.67 10.16
N ALA A 52 -13.56 -0.23 11.09
CA ALA A 52 -14.45 -0.56 12.19
C ALA A 52 -14.83 0.72 12.98
N ARG A 53 -16.09 0.83 13.40
CA ARG A 53 -16.61 1.95 14.22
C ARG A 53 -16.02 2.02 15.64
N LYS A 54 -14.97 1.26 15.94
CA LYS A 54 -14.31 1.33 17.25
C LYS A 54 -13.63 2.69 17.38
N ILE A 55 -13.91 3.38 18.48
CA ILE A 55 -13.19 4.60 18.87
C ILE A 55 -11.72 4.22 18.92
N LYS A 56 -10.94 4.70 17.96
CA LYS A 56 -9.50 4.61 18.00
C LYS A 56 -9.05 5.70 18.96
N GLU A 57 -8.27 5.34 19.99
CA GLU A 57 -7.63 6.35 20.82
C GLU A 57 -6.89 7.31 19.90
N ARG A 58 -7.13 8.62 20.12
CA ARG A 58 -6.41 9.65 19.36
C ARG A 58 -4.92 9.40 19.61
N PRO A 59 -4.07 9.41 18.57
CA PRO A 59 -2.64 9.36 18.81
C PRO A 59 -2.28 10.45 19.81
N ASN A 60 -1.40 10.12 20.77
CA ASN A 60 -0.88 11.12 21.70
C ASN A 60 -0.37 12.32 20.90
N VAL A 61 -0.58 13.52 21.45
CA VAL A 61 -0.18 14.77 20.83
C VAL A 61 1.26 14.60 20.34
N PRO A 62 1.53 14.73 19.03
CA PRO A 62 2.88 14.54 18.52
C PRO A 62 3.78 15.55 19.22
N GLN A 63 4.97 15.10 19.62
CA GLN A 63 5.95 15.99 20.24
C GLN A 63 6.26 17.11 19.25
N GLN A 64 5.90 18.34 19.61
CA GLN A 64 6.21 19.52 18.82
C GLN A 64 7.73 19.73 18.87
N LEU A 65 8.38 19.54 17.72
CA LEU A 65 9.79 19.83 17.57
C LEU A 65 9.92 21.31 17.22
N GLU A 66 10.50 22.10 18.12
CA GLU A 66 10.89 23.47 17.83
C GLU A 66 12.27 23.46 17.16
N LEU A 67 12.38 24.14 16.02
CA LEU A 67 13.66 24.48 15.42
C LEU A 67 14.05 25.87 15.96
N PHE A 68 15.11 25.91 16.75
CA PHE A 68 15.75 27.15 17.20
C PHE A 68 16.60 27.77 16.10
#